data_AF-A0A256YSU7-F1
#
_entry.id   AF-A0A256YSU7-F1
#
_cell.length_a   1.000
_cell.length_b   1.000
_cell.length_c   1.000
_cell.angle_alpha   90.00
_cell.angle_beta   90.00
_cell.angle_gamma   90.00
#
_symmetry.space_group_name_H-M   'P 1'
#
loop_
_entity.id
_entity.type
_entity.pdbx_description
1 polymer ?
#
loop_
_entity_poly.entity_id
_entity_poly.type
_entity_poly.pdbx_seq_one_letter_code
_entity_poly.pdbx_strand_id
1 'polypeptide(L)'
;MGLEFHIGSTVWEELREEFERVLGGDEAVLVLGVSIVSGENAMARHGIKGSGKSFTEEAKRLAEEIEREFDAEAHLHLHPDSGVLTFFLRVGSGNVVDVFQGVVDAVNGCEACLLSGVEGELRVGEELAALVFGSSAKVLFILPGEDGRRLKALEALLTV
;
A
#
# COMPACT_ATOMS: atom_id res chain seq x y z
N MET A 1 -0.48 -28.22 0.46
CA MET A 1 -0.89 -26.84 0.75
C MET A 1 -1.40 -26.26 -0.55
N GLY A 2 -2.70 -25.98 -0.67
CA GLY A 2 -3.30 -25.43 -1.89
C GLY A 2 -3.51 -23.93 -1.74
N LEU A 3 -3.20 -23.16 -2.77
CA LEU A 3 -3.52 -21.74 -2.91
C LEU A 3 -4.77 -21.61 -3.77
N GLU A 4 -5.75 -20.83 -3.33
CA GLU A 4 -6.90 -20.43 -4.14
C GLU A 4 -6.64 -19.00 -4.66
N PHE A 5 -6.73 -18.81 -5.98
CA PHE A 5 -6.42 -17.57 -6.69
C PHE A 5 -7.70 -16.98 -7.29
N HIS A 6 -7.98 -15.71 -6.98
CA HIS A 6 -9.09 -14.96 -7.55
C HIS A 6 -8.55 -13.67 -8.20
N ILE A 7 -8.96 -13.41 -9.44
CA ILE A 7 -8.61 -12.21 -10.23
C ILE A 7 -9.92 -11.60 -10.75
N GLY A 8 -10.21 -10.34 -10.45
CA GLY A 8 -11.45 -9.69 -10.92
C GLY A 8 -11.64 -8.25 -10.46
N SER A 9 -12.60 -7.55 -11.07
CA SER A 9 -12.94 -6.14 -10.76
C SER A 9 -13.64 -5.96 -9.40
N THR A 10 -14.13 -7.03 -8.78
CA THR A 10 -14.81 -7.03 -7.46
C THR A 10 -13.86 -7.39 -6.31
N VAL A 11 -12.56 -7.58 -6.57
CA VAL A 11 -11.59 -8.01 -5.54
C VAL A 11 -11.52 -7.03 -4.37
N TRP A 12 -11.75 -5.74 -4.60
CA TRP A 12 -11.78 -4.75 -3.52
C TRP A 12 -12.96 -4.93 -2.56
N GLU A 13 -14.14 -5.31 -3.07
CA GLU A 13 -15.30 -5.62 -2.23
C GLU A 13 -15.05 -6.92 -1.45
N GLU A 14 -14.52 -7.94 -2.13
CA GLU A 14 -14.12 -9.21 -1.50
C GLU A 14 -13.06 -8.98 -0.40
N LEU A 15 -12.06 -8.13 -0.63
CA LEU A 15 -11.07 -7.79 0.39
C LEU A 15 -11.70 -7.13 1.62
N ARG A 16 -12.73 -6.29 1.45
CA ARG A 16 -13.42 -5.67 2.60
C ARG A 16 -14.10 -6.72 3.45
N GLU A 17 -14.86 -7.63 2.83
CA GLU A 17 -15.51 -8.74 3.53
C GLU A 17 -14.50 -9.65 4.24
N GLU A 18 -13.37 -9.92 3.58
CA GLU A 18 -12.31 -10.74 4.15
C GLU A 18 -11.60 -10.07 5.33
N PHE A 19 -11.34 -8.76 5.28
CA PHE A 19 -10.77 -8.03 6.42
C PHE A 19 -11.76 -7.91 7.58
N GLU A 20 -13.05 -7.75 7.31
CA GLU A 20 -14.09 -7.85 8.34
C GLU A 20 -14.06 -9.20 9.05
N ARG A 21 -13.95 -10.30 8.29
CA ARG A 21 -13.88 -11.65 8.82
C ARG A 21 -12.59 -11.92 9.60
N VAL A 22 -11.44 -11.53 9.05
CA VAL A 22 -10.12 -11.82 9.64
C VAL A 22 -9.89 -11.01 10.91
N LEU A 23 -10.32 -9.74 10.92
CA LEU A 23 -10.13 -8.86 12.08
C LEU A 23 -11.22 -9.04 13.13
N GLY A 24 -12.39 -9.59 12.80
CA GLY A 24 -13.43 -9.89 13.79
C GLY A 24 -13.96 -8.67 14.56
N GLY A 25 -13.74 -7.46 14.04
CA GLY A 25 -14.07 -6.19 14.69
C GLY A 25 -12.96 -5.59 15.57
N ASP A 26 -11.82 -6.26 15.69
CA ASP A 26 -10.66 -5.74 16.43
C ASP A 26 -9.96 -4.60 15.66
N GLU A 27 -9.29 -3.71 16.41
CA GLU A 27 -8.35 -2.75 15.84
C GLU A 27 -7.06 -3.46 15.42
N ALA A 28 -6.50 -3.02 14.29
CA ALA A 28 -5.27 -3.53 13.72
C ALA A 28 -4.29 -2.40 13.43
N VAL A 29 -3.03 -2.78 13.23
CA VAL A 29 -1.99 -1.90 12.71
C VAL A 29 -1.62 -2.37 11.32
N LEU A 30 -1.82 -1.51 10.31
CA LEU A 30 -1.29 -1.67 8.97
C LEU A 30 0.10 -1.03 8.93
N VAL A 31 1.13 -1.85 8.80
CA VAL A 31 2.50 -1.41 8.52
C VAL A 31 2.69 -1.46 7.01
N LEU A 32 2.85 -0.31 6.36
CA LEU A 32 2.87 -0.19 4.91
C LEU A 32 4.15 0.50 4.43
N GLY A 33 5.01 -0.25 3.77
CA GLY A 33 6.15 0.24 3.01
C GLY A 33 5.76 0.57 1.58
N VAL A 34 5.98 1.82 1.18
CA VAL A 34 5.78 2.30 -0.17
C VAL A 34 7.12 2.68 -0.78
N SER A 35 7.54 1.94 -1.80
CA SER A 35 8.73 2.25 -2.57
C SER A 35 8.38 3.24 -3.69
N ILE A 36 9.12 4.35 -3.73
CA ILE A 36 8.96 5.41 -4.72
C ILE A 36 10.26 5.69 -5.45
N VAL A 37 10.16 6.09 -6.72
CA VAL A 37 11.28 6.53 -7.55
C VAL A 37 11.02 7.91 -8.15
N SER A 38 12.08 8.62 -8.53
CA SER A 38 11.97 9.93 -9.19
C SER A 38 11.29 9.80 -10.55
N GLY A 39 10.15 10.47 -10.69
CA GLY A 39 9.42 10.57 -11.95
C GLY A 39 10.24 11.27 -13.03
N GLU A 40 11.02 12.30 -12.68
CA GLU A 40 11.90 12.99 -13.63
C GLU A 40 12.95 12.05 -14.23
N ASN A 41 13.62 11.26 -13.39
CA ASN A 41 14.64 10.31 -13.86
C ASN A 41 14.02 9.18 -14.69
N ALA A 42 12.83 8.71 -14.32
CA ALA A 42 12.09 7.74 -15.12
C ALA A 42 11.67 8.31 -16.48
N MET A 43 11.14 9.54 -16.51
CA MET A 43 10.70 10.24 -17.72
C MET A 43 11.86 10.63 -18.65
N ALA A 44 12.99 11.06 -18.08
CA ALA A 44 14.18 11.45 -18.83
C ALA A 44 14.73 10.28 -19.67
N ARG A 45 14.64 9.04 -19.17
CA ARG A 45 14.99 7.82 -19.94
C ARG A 45 14.15 7.66 -21.21
N HIS A 46 12.95 8.24 -21.24
CA HIS A 46 12.02 8.23 -22.37
C HIS A 46 11.97 9.57 -23.12
N GLY A 47 12.86 10.51 -22.81
CA GLY A 47 12.92 11.83 -23.46
C GLY A 47 11.76 12.77 -23.10
N ILE A 48 11.02 12.49 -22.02
CA ILE A 48 9.92 13.30 -21.54
C ILE A 48 10.47 14.32 -20.52
N LYS A 49 10.04 15.59 -20.62
CA LYS A 49 10.41 16.62 -19.65
C LYS A 49 9.73 16.33 -18.30
N GLY A 50 10.53 16.31 -17.24
CA GLY A 50 10.05 16.15 -15.86
C GLY A 50 9.30 17.37 -15.33
N SER A 51 8.72 17.23 -14.13
CA SER A 51 7.90 18.24 -13.46
C SER A 51 8.68 19.46 -12.97
N GLY A 52 10.02 19.39 -12.91
CA GLY A 52 10.89 20.41 -12.35
C GLY A 52 10.87 20.47 -10.82
N LYS A 53 10.17 19.54 -10.17
CA LYS A 53 10.02 19.49 -8.70
C LYS A 53 11.06 18.55 -8.08
N SER A 54 11.52 18.91 -6.88
CA SER A 54 12.46 18.09 -6.12
C SER A 54 11.78 16.82 -5.59
N PHE A 55 12.30 15.66 -5.99
CA PHE A 55 11.85 14.34 -5.51
C PHE A 55 11.84 14.26 -3.98
N THR A 56 12.95 14.62 -3.33
CA THR A 56 13.08 14.49 -1.87
C THR A 56 12.11 15.39 -1.11
N GLU A 57 11.84 16.60 -1.62
CA GLU A 57 10.92 17.53 -0.95
C GLU A 57 9.46 17.12 -1.16
N GLU A 58 9.08 16.63 -2.34
CA GLU A 58 7.74 16.07 -2.54
C GLU A 58 7.52 14.77 -1.76
N ALA A 59 8.52 13.89 -1.66
CA ALA A 59 8.43 12.67 -0.86
C ALA A 59 8.21 12.96 0.64
N LYS A 60 8.87 14.00 1.19
CA LYS A 60 8.62 14.46 2.57
C LYS A 60 7.21 15.03 2.72
N ARG A 61 6.78 15.90 1.79
CA ARG A 61 5.43 16.47 1.81
C ARG A 61 4.35 15.38 1.75
N LEU A 62 4.56 14.37 0.91
CA LEU A 62 3.68 13.21 0.79
C LEU A 62 3.58 12.45 2.12
N ALA A 63 4.70 12.21 2.80
CA ALA A 63 4.66 11.57 4.12
C ALA A 63 3.89 12.41 5.14
N GLU A 64 4.15 13.72 5.21
CA GLU A 64 3.43 14.64 6.12
C GLU A 64 1.92 14.73 5.83
N GLU A 65 1.53 14.58 4.55
CA GLU A 65 0.13 14.53 4.12
C GLU A 65 -0.54 13.25 4.62
N ILE A 66 0.09 12.09 4.38
CA ILE A 66 -0.40 10.79 4.84
C ILE A 66 -0.47 10.71 6.37
N GLU A 67 0.54 11.20 7.09
CA GLU A 67 0.54 11.27 8.56
C GLU A 67 -0.68 12.05 9.07
N ARG A 68 -1.00 13.18 8.44
CA ARG A 68 -2.11 14.03 8.85
C ARG A 68 -3.47 13.45 8.49
N GLU A 69 -3.60 12.89 7.30
CA GLU A 69 -4.87 12.38 6.79
C GLU A 69 -5.29 11.08 7.49
N PHE A 70 -4.32 10.21 7.77
CA PHE A 70 -4.58 8.87 8.29
C PHE A 70 -4.10 8.64 9.73
N ASP A 71 -3.71 9.71 10.46
CA ASP A 71 -3.14 9.65 11.82
C ASP A 71 -2.02 8.60 11.93
N ALA A 72 -1.11 8.64 10.95
CA ALA A 72 -0.04 7.67 10.79
C ALA A 72 1.27 8.14 11.46
N GLU A 73 2.13 7.19 11.82
CA GLU A 73 3.56 7.45 12.06
C GLU A 73 4.33 7.10 10.79
N ALA A 74 5.10 8.05 10.23
CA ALA A 74 5.91 7.82 9.03
C ALA A 74 7.41 7.78 9.32
N HIS A 75 8.09 6.83 8.67
CA HIS A 75 9.53 6.78 8.59
C HIS A 75 9.98 6.83 7.14
N LEU A 76 10.93 7.71 6.85
CA LEU A 76 11.41 7.95 5.50
C LEU A 76 12.86 7.49 5.36
N HIS A 77 13.12 6.69 4.32
CA HIS A 77 14.47 6.40 3.86
C HIS A 77 14.62 6.88 2.42
N LEU A 78 15.24 8.05 2.24
CA LEU A 78 15.32 8.73 0.93
C LEU A 78 16.74 8.79 0.40
N HIS A 79 16.88 8.48 -0.88
CA HIS A 79 18.02 8.79 -1.73
C HIS A 79 17.63 9.90 -2.74
N PRO A 80 18.58 10.43 -3.54
CA PRO A 80 18.28 11.49 -4.50
C PRO A 80 17.23 11.12 -5.56
N ASP A 81 17.07 9.83 -5.89
CA ASP A 81 16.24 9.36 -6.99
C ASP A 81 15.27 8.21 -6.62
N SER A 82 15.27 7.78 -5.36
CA SER A 82 14.49 6.66 -4.87
C SER A 82 14.32 6.74 -3.36
N GLY A 83 13.33 6.03 -2.83
CA GLY A 83 13.15 5.93 -1.40
C GLY A 83 12.03 5.00 -0.99
N VAL A 84 11.98 4.72 0.30
CA VAL A 84 10.91 3.96 0.93
C VAL A 84 10.26 4.83 2.00
N LEU A 85 8.95 4.94 1.94
CA LEU A 85 8.11 5.56 2.97
C LEU A 85 7.41 4.44 3.72
N THR A 86 7.69 4.29 5.02
CA THR A 86 7.05 3.30 5.87
C THR A 86 6.05 3.98 6.78
N PHE A 87 4.80 3.53 6.74
CA PHE A 87 3.70 4.06 7.53
C PHE A 87 3.20 3.03 8.53
N PHE A 88 2.93 3.48 9.76
CA PHE A 88 2.22 2.71 10.78
C PHE A 88 0.84 3.33 10.96
N LEU A 89 -0.19 2.63 10.50
CA LEU A 89 -1.55 3.13 10.40
C LEU A 89 -2.47 2.31 11.31
N ARG A 90 -3.19 2.97 12.22
CA ARG A 90 -4.24 2.30 13.01
C ARG A 90 -5.50 2.19 12.16
N VAL A 91 -6.00 0.97 12.02
CA VAL A 91 -7.15 0.67 11.16
C VAL A 91 -8.13 -0.23 11.90
N GLY A 92 -9.42 -0.07 11.60
CA GLY A 92 -10.47 -0.99 11.99
C GLY A 92 -10.82 -1.92 10.84
N SER A 93 -11.60 -2.96 11.13
CA SER A 93 -11.97 -3.96 10.13
C SER A 93 -12.67 -3.40 8.88
N GLY A 94 -13.47 -2.34 9.05
CA GLY A 94 -14.22 -1.71 7.98
C GLY A 94 -13.47 -0.69 7.12
N ASN A 95 -12.22 -0.34 7.43
CA ASN A 95 -11.49 0.73 6.71
C ASN A 95 -10.08 0.35 6.23
N VAL A 96 -9.63 -0.89 6.42
CA VAL A 96 -8.30 -1.34 5.96
C VAL A 96 -8.07 -1.03 4.48
N VAL A 97 -9.04 -1.40 3.63
CA VAL A 97 -8.91 -1.21 2.18
C VAL A 97 -8.95 0.26 1.80
N ASP A 98 -9.82 1.05 2.44
CA ASP A 98 -9.93 2.49 2.15
C ASP A 98 -8.65 3.23 2.54
N VAL A 99 -8.05 2.90 3.69
CA VAL A 99 -6.77 3.47 4.12
C VAL A 99 -5.65 3.06 3.18
N PHE A 100 -5.58 1.78 2.79
CA PHE A 100 -4.60 1.31 1.82
C PHE A 100 -4.71 2.03 0.48
N GLN A 101 -5.92 2.14 -0.07
CA GLN A 101 -6.16 2.82 -1.34
C GLN A 101 -5.87 4.31 -1.22
N GLY A 102 -6.25 4.96 -0.12
CA GLY A 102 -5.95 6.36 0.14
C GLY A 102 -4.45 6.66 0.16
N VAL A 103 -3.64 5.80 0.79
CA VAL A 103 -2.17 5.93 0.74
C VAL A 103 -1.64 5.78 -0.69
N VAL A 104 -2.11 4.78 -1.44
CA VAL A 104 -1.71 4.59 -2.84
C VAL A 104 -2.10 5.79 -3.71
N ASP A 105 -3.30 6.32 -3.52
CA ASP A 105 -3.82 7.46 -4.27
C ASP A 105 -3.03 8.74 -3.95
N ALA A 106 -2.68 8.97 -2.68
CA ALA A 106 -1.80 10.07 -2.27
C ALA A 106 -0.43 9.96 -2.96
N VAL A 107 0.14 8.75 -3.02
CA VAL A 107 1.42 8.50 -3.71
C VAL A 107 1.30 8.76 -5.21
N ASN A 108 0.21 8.32 -5.84
CA ASN A 108 -0.07 8.58 -7.26
C ASN A 108 -0.28 10.08 -7.55
N GLY A 109 -0.71 10.86 -6.54
CA GLY A 109 -0.79 12.32 -6.60
C GLY A 109 0.56 13.04 -6.52
N CYS A 110 1.65 12.36 -6.18
CA CYS A 110 2.98 12.97 -6.17
C CYS A 110 3.48 13.22 -7.60
N GLU A 111 3.74 14.47 -7.96
CA GLU A 111 4.17 14.86 -9.32
C GLU A 111 5.65 14.56 -9.59
N ALA A 112 6.46 14.42 -8.53
CA ALA A 112 7.88 14.08 -8.64
C ALA A 112 8.18 12.60 -8.34
N CYS A 113 7.20 11.84 -7.87
CA CYS A 113 7.35 10.45 -7.46
C CYS A 113 6.60 9.52 -8.42
N LEU A 114 7.09 8.30 -8.55
CA LEU A 114 6.33 7.19 -9.11
C LEU A 114 6.34 6.06 -8.11
N LEU A 115 5.17 5.47 -7.87
CA LEU A 115 5.07 4.22 -7.13
C LEU A 115 5.85 3.13 -7.88
N SER A 116 6.76 2.45 -7.20
CA SER A 116 7.49 1.30 -7.76
C SER A 116 7.15 0.00 -7.06
N GLY A 117 6.75 0.05 -5.79
CA GLY A 117 6.41 -1.13 -5.01
C GLY A 117 5.62 -0.80 -3.77
N VAL A 118 4.84 -1.78 -3.32
CA VAL A 118 4.12 -1.74 -2.05
C VAL A 118 4.44 -3.04 -1.33
N GLU A 119 4.70 -2.96 -0.03
CA GLU A 119 4.84 -4.10 0.87
C GLU A 119 4.22 -3.75 2.21
N GLY A 120 3.59 -4.71 2.88
CA GLY A 120 2.97 -4.42 4.15
C GLY A 120 2.44 -5.62 4.89
N GLU A 121 2.20 -5.39 6.17
CA GLU A 121 1.68 -6.35 7.12
C GLU A 121 0.49 -5.73 7.86
N LEU A 122 -0.58 -6.49 8.00
CA LEU A 122 -1.69 -6.14 8.89
C LEU A 122 -1.56 -7.00 10.15
N ARG A 123 -1.54 -6.35 11.32
CA ARG A 123 -1.32 -7.01 12.61
C ARG A 123 -2.42 -6.69 13.61
N VAL A 124 -2.90 -7.72 14.31
CA VAL A 124 -3.80 -7.59 15.47
C VAL A 124 -2.99 -7.92 16.71
N GLY A 125 -2.65 -6.90 17.49
CA GLY A 125 -1.64 -7.05 18.55
C GLY A 125 -0.30 -7.52 17.99
N GLU A 126 0.15 -8.71 18.40
CA GLU A 126 1.40 -9.32 17.91
C GLU A 126 1.17 -10.30 16.74
N GLU A 127 -0.08 -10.64 16.42
CA GLU A 127 -0.41 -11.65 15.41
C GLU A 127 -0.48 -11.05 14.00
N LEU A 128 0.08 -11.76 13.01
CA LEU A 128 0.00 -11.40 11.61
C LEU A 128 -1.34 -11.85 11.03
N ALA A 129 -2.17 -10.87 10.66
CA ALA A 129 -3.50 -11.08 10.10
C ALA A 129 -3.48 -11.17 8.57
N ALA A 130 -2.66 -10.35 7.90
CA ALA A 130 -2.51 -10.38 6.45
C ALA A 130 -1.16 -9.82 5.99
N LEU A 131 -0.78 -10.19 4.77
CA LEU A 131 0.36 -9.62 4.05
C LEU A 131 -0.13 -8.96 2.76
N VAL A 132 0.51 -7.86 2.38
CA VAL A 132 0.32 -7.23 1.07
C VAL A 132 1.67 -7.00 0.41
N PHE A 133 1.78 -7.27 -0.88
CA PHE A 133 2.94 -6.87 -1.67
C PHE A 133 2.59 -6.71 -3.14
N GLY A 134 3.30 -5.84 -3.84
CA GLY A 134 3.06 -5.62 -5.25
C GLY A 134 3.87 -4.51 -5.88
N SER A 135 3.43 -4.12 -7.06
CA SER A 135 3.99 -3.03 -7.86
C SER A 135 2.93 -1.96 -8.11
N SER A 136 3.27 -0.93 -8.88
CA SER A 136 2.33 0.14 -9.26
C SER A 136 1.14 -0.30 -10.11
N ALA A 137 1.15 -1.52 -10.65
CA ALA A 137 0.03 -2.02 -11.45
C ALA A 137 -0.89 -2.97 -10.65
N LYS A 138 -0.31 -3.75 -9.74
CA LYS A 138 -1.01 -4.86 -9.07
C LYS A 138 -0.45 -5.10 -7.69
N VAL A 139 -1.34 -5.47 -6.78
CA VAL A 139 -1.00 -5.85 -5.41
C VAL A 139 -1.67 -7.17 -5.06
N LEU A 140 -0.94 -8.03 -4.37
CA LEU A 140 -1.42 -9.31 -3.87
C LEU A 140 -1.62 -9.20 -2.37
N PHE A 141 -2.81 -9.56 -1.90
CA PHE A 141 -3.13 -9.73 -0.50
C PHE A 141 -3.14 -11.22 -0.16
N ILE A 142 -2.48 -11.58 0.92
CA ILE A 142 -2.45 -12.95 1.45
C ILE A 142 -3.02 -12.94 2.86
N LEU A 143 -4.05 -13.74 3.07
CA LEU A 143 -4.76 -13.83 4.35
C LEU A 143 -5.14 -15.29 4.66
N PRO A 144 -5.46 -15.63 5.92
CA PRO A 144 -5.97 -16.95 6.27
C PRO A 144 -7.28 -17.24 5.52
N GLY A 145 -7.41 -18.43 4.93
CA GLY A 145 -8.69 -18.89 4.36
C GLY A 145 -9.73 -19.14 5.44
N GLU A 146 -10.99 -19.31 5.04
CA GLU A 146 -12.12 -19.55 5.96
C GLU A 146 -11.90 -20.75 6.89
N ASP A 147 -11.20 -21.79 6.41
CA ASP A 147 -10.90 -23.00 7.17
C ASP A 147 -9.75 -22.84 8.17
N GLY A 148 -9.05 -21.69 8.16
CA GLY A 148 -7.86 -21.40 8.97
C GLY A 148 -6.65 -22.28 8.67
N ARG A 149 -6.70 -23.11 7.63
CA ARG A 149 -5.64 -24.09 7.27
C ARG A 149 -4.96 -23.75 5.95
N ARG A 150 -5.60 -22.96 5.10
CA ARG A 150 -5.07 -22.50 3.82
C ARG A 150 -4.83 -21.00 3.85
N LEU A 151 -4.05 -20.53 2.88
CA LEU A 151 -3.94 -19.10 2.58
C LEU A 151 -4.81 -18.80 1.36
N LYS A 152 -5.56 -17.69 1.45
CA LYS A 152 -6.30 -17.10 0.36
C LYS A 152 -5.46 -15.96 -0.23
N ALA A 153 -5.33 -15.94 -1.54
CA ALA A 153 -4.53 -14.94 -2.26
C ALA A 153 -5.41 -14.17 -3.23
N LEU A 154 -5.52 -12.86 -3.02
CA LEU A 154 -6.38 -11.96 -3.78
C LEU A 154 -5.51 -10.93 -4.51
N GLU A 155 -5.53 -10.94 -5.84
CA GLU A 155 -4.81 -9.98 -6.66
C GLU A 155 -5.73 -8.83 -7.05
N ALA A 156 -5.38 -7.62 -6.62
CA ALA A 156 -6.10 -6.40 -6.96
C ALA A 156 -5.28 -5.55 -7.96
N LEU A 157 -5.98 -4.93 -8.91
CA LEU A 157 -5.38 -3.94 -9.81
C LEU A 157 -5.36 -2.59 -9.11
N LEU A 158 -4.20 -1.94 -9.09
CA LEU A 158 -4.12 -0.53 -8.74
C LEU A 158 -4.55 0.26 -9.97
N THR A 159 -5.74 0.87 -9.92
CA THR A 159 -6.19 1.78 -10.97
C THR A 159 -5.28 3.00 -10.95
N VAL A 160 -4.65 3.29 -12.09
CA VAL A 160 -3.83 4.48 -12.33
C VAL A 160 -4.66 5.51 -13.07
#